data_AF-A0AAD8M2N3-F1
#
_entry.id   AF-A0AAD8M2N3-F1
#
_cell.length_a   1.000
_cell.length_b   1.000
_cell.length_c   1.000
_cell.angle_alpha   90.00
_cell.angle_beta   90.00
_cell.angle_gamma   90.00
#
_symmetry.space_group_name_H-M   'P 1'
#
loop_
_entity.id
_entity.type
_entity.pdbx_description
1 polymer ?
#
loop_
_entity_poly.entity_id
_entity_poly.type
_entity_poly.pdbx_seq_one_letter_code
_entity_poly.pdbx_strand_id
1 'polypeptide(L)'
;MENQRLGRLVLVIFPLQGHTTPMLQLGTFLHSKGFAITVAHTRFNPPNPSKYPHFTFLLLSDKLTESYTPATLNFYDLESITRNCDLPLQEFLELQTQTADSQVVGIIFDSIMSFAATVADHFKIPRLVFMTSSAGFDRAFWAFPRLLAEGYLPFQDSMLHELVPQESPLRFKDLPVYKQNIEETLKLIDYGRNLKNFSAIILNTIDCLEQSSLFQLRQHYKVPVFPIGPLSKVAPALSTSFLEEETSCITWLNDQPAKSVLYVSKGSLAISDEKELTETFWGLANSDQPFLWVVRPGSVSGSEWTEVLPKDFKEIVRERGLIVKWAPQKEVLAHSAVGGFWTHCGWNSSMESLCEGVPMISSPQFFDQKVIARYITHVWKVGFELDGVLERGDVDKSIRRLMTGREGNEVRQRAIELKHMINVSTLEGGSSYNSLNDLTEFLLAKNVQKQ
;
A
#
# COMPACT_ATOMS: atom_id res chain seq x y z
N MET A 1 2.65 4.19 -39.21
CA MET A 1 1.93 5.32 -38.58
C MET A 1 2.64 5.58 -37.28
N GLU A 2 3.47 6.62 -37.22
CA GLU A 2 4.10 7.06 -35.96
C GLU A 2 2.98 7.47 -35.00
N ASN A 3 2.85 6.79 -33.87
CA ASN A 3 1.90 7.16 -32.83
C ASN A 3 2.24 8.58 -32.36
N GLN A 4 1.36 9.53 -32.65
CA GLN A 4 1.44 10.89 -32.11
C GLN A 4 1.37 10.78 -30.58
N ARG A 5 2.45 11.14 -29.88
CA ARG A 5 2.53 11.03 -28.41
C ARG A 5 1.50 11.97 -27.77
N LEU A 6 0.75 11.48 -26.78
CA LEU A 6 -0.32 12.23 -26.09
C LEU A 6 0.19 13.31 -25.10
N GLY A 7 1.48 13.64 -25.17
CA GLY A 7 2.20 14.47 -24.21
C GLY A 7 2.91 13.67 -23.11
N ARG A 8 3.60 14.39 -22.22
CA ARG A 8 4.36 13.82 -21.09
C ARG A 8 3.62 13.97 -19.76
N LEU A 9 3.50 12.87 -19.02
CA LEU A 9 3.07 12.86 -17.62
C LEU A 9 4.28 12.72 -16.70
N VAL A 10 4.31 13.52 -15.64
CA VAL A 10 5.32 13.42 -14.58
C VAL A 10 4.68 12.76 -13.37
N LEU A 11 5.24 11.63 -12.95
CA LEU A 11 4.82 10.88 -11.77
C LEU A 11 5.78 11.18 -10.62
N VAL A 12 5.33 11.87 -9.58
CA VAL A 12 6.17 12.22 -8.41
C VAL A 12 5.91 11.21 -7.31
N ILE A 13 6.93 10.39 -7.00
CA ILE A 13 6.76 9.20 -6.17
C ILE A 13 7.29 9.42 -4.75
N PHE A 14 6.61 8.87 -3.76
CA PHE A 14 7.15 8.75 -2.41
C PHE A 14 8.03 7.49 -2.31
N PRO A 15 9.26 7.56 -1.75
CA PRO A 15 10.27 6.50 -1.85
C PRO A 15 10.05 5.31 -0.88
N LEU A 16 8.79 4.92 -0.66
CA LEU A 16 8.44 3.71 0.07
C LEU A 16 7.75 2.72 -0.87
N GLN A 17 7.97 1.42 -0.64
CA GLN A 17 7.57 0.37 -1.58
C GLN A 17 6.06 0.36 -1.84
N GLY A 18 5.27 0.62 -0.78
CA GLY A 18 3.81 0.71 -0.86
C GLY A 18 3.29 1.90 -1.69
N HIS A 19 4.14 2.89 -1.96
CA HIS A 19 3.81 4.08 -2.74
C HIS A 19 4.37 3.99 -4.16
N THR A 20 5.64 3.58 -4.27
CA THR A 20 6.33 3.43 -5.56
C THR A 20 5.70 2.34 -6.43
N THR A 21 5.34 1.20 -5.85
CA THR A 21 4.73 0.08 -6.59
C THR A 21 3.47 0.50 -7.37
N PRO A 22 2.41 1.01 -6.72
CA PRO A 22 1.21 1.40 -7.44
C PRO A 22 1.46 2.55 -8.43
N MET A 23 2.37 3.47 -8.14
CA MET A 23 2.68 4.57 -9.06
C MET A 23 3.35 4.09 -10.36
N LEU A 24 4.28 3.13 -10.27
CA LEU A 24 4.91 2.53 -11.45
C LEU A 24 3.93 1.69 -12.28
N GLN A 25 2.98 1.03 -11.62
CA GLN A 25 1.89 0.31 -12.28
C GLN A 25 0.96 1.26 -13.04
N LEU A 26 0.54 2.36 -12.40
CA LEU A 26 -0.23 3.42 -13.06
C LEU A 26 0.54 4.01 -14.26
N GLY A 27 1.84 4.27 -14.10
CA GLY A 27 2.70 4.71 -15.19
C GLY A 27 2.73 3.73 -16.36
N THR A 28 2.80 2.43 -16.09
CA THR A 28 2.78 1.38 -17.11
C THR A 28 1.48 1.40 -17.91
N PHE A 29 0.36 1.54 -17.22
CA PHE A 29 -0.94 1.69 -17.87
C PHE A 29 -1.01 2.94 -18.74
N LEU A 30 -0.65 4.11 -18.20
CA LEU A 30 -0.71 5.39 -18.94
C LEU A 30 0.25 5.40 -20.14
N HIS A 31 1.42 4.78 -20.01
CA HIS A 31 2.33 4.58 -21.14
C HIS A 31 1.69 3.74 -22.24
N SER A 32 0.97 2.65 -21.88
CA SER A 32 0.25 1.82 -22.86
C SER A 32 -0.85 2.59 -23.61
N LYS A 33 -1.37 3.68 -23.03
CA LYS A 33 -2.33 4.57 -23.68
C LYS A 33 -1.68 5.59 -24.62
N GLY A 34 -0.35 5.75 -24.60
CA GLY A 34 0.40 6.63 -25.51
C GLY A 34 1.03 7.87 -24.85
N PHE A 35 0.99 7.98 -23.52
CA PHE A 35 1.69 9.04 -22.80
C PHE A 35 3.20 8.72 -22.64
N ALA A 36 4.05 9.74 -22.78
CA ALA A 36 5.42 9.64 -22.31
C ALA A 36 5.45 9.77 -20.78
N ILE A 37 6.19 8.91 -20.09
CA ILE A 37 6.23 8.88 -18.63
C ILE A 37 7.60 9.37 -18.13
N THR A 38 7.59 10.37 -17.26
CA THR A 38 8.74 10.71 -16.40
C THR A 38 8.42 10.32 -14.97
N VAL A 39 9.27 9.52 -14.33
CA VAL A 39 9.18 9.20 -12.91
C VAL A 39 10.16 10.09 -12.15
N ALA A 40 9.62 11.05 -11.38
CA ALA A 40 10.40 11.87 -10.48
C ALA A 40 10.51 11.16 -9.11
N HIS A 41 11.73 10.83 -8.72
CA HIS A 41 12.02 10.02 -7.54
C HIS A 41 13.15 10.62 -6.74
N THR A 42 13.21 10.31 -5.45
CA THR A 42 14.31 10.77 -4.61
C THR A 42 15.51 9.82 -4.67
N ARG A 43 16.62 10.16 -4.00
CA ARG A 43 17.80 9.28 -3.93
C ARG A 43 17.54 8.07 -3.03
N PHE A 44 16.71 8.25 -2.02
CA PHE A 44 16.31 7.18 -1.13
C PHE A 44 15.41 6.16 -1.85
N ASN A 45 15.69 4.86 -1.71
CA ASN A 45 14.99 3.75 -2.41
C ASN A 45 14.64 4.05 -3.88
N PRO A 46 15.65 4.28 -4.75
CA PRO A 46 15.38 4.65 -6.12
C PRO A 46 14.74 3.47 -6.88
N PRO A 47 13.73 3.71 -7.74
CA PRO A 47 13.21 2.69 -8.63
C PRO A 47 14.31 2.23 -9.59
N ASN A 48 14.29 0.97 -10.02
CA ASN A 48 15.28 0.43 -10.95
C ASN A 48 14.92 0.76 -12.42
N PRO A 49 15.66 1.66 -13.11
CA PRO A 49 15.32 2.07 -14.47
C PRO A 49 15.40 0.93 -15.49
N SER A 50 16.23 -0.09 -15.26
CA SER A 50 16.35 -1.25 -16.16
C SER A 50 15.05 -2.06 -16.28
N LYS A 51 14.16 -1.95 -15.30
CA LYS A 51 12.83 -2.60 -15.31
C LYS A 51 11.79 -1.79 -16.09
N TYR A 52 12.08 -0.52 -16.42
CA TYR A 52 11.17 0.38 -17.14
C TYR A 52 11.94 1.19 -18.21
N PRO A 53 12.52 0.54 -19.23
CA PRO A 53 13.37 1.21 -20.22
C PRO A 53 12.65 2.27 -21.07
N HIS A 54 11.31 2.25 -21.07
CA HIS A 54 10.48 3.22 -21.79
C HIS A 54 10.17 4.48 -20.97
N PHE A 55 10.53 4.51 -19.68
CA PHE A 55 10.32 5.66 -18.81
C PHE A 55 11.57 6.53 -18.75
N THR A 56 11.35 7.83 -18.55
CA THR A 56 12.41 8.76 -18.15
C THR A 56 12.45 8.84 -16.63
N PHE A 57 13.64 8.87 -16.01
CA PHE A 57 13.78 8.99 -14.56
C PHE A 57 14.42 10.34 -14.22
N LEU A 58 13.78 11.08 -13.32
CA LEU A 58 14.24 12.37 -12.80
C LEU A 58 14.61 12.20 -11.33
N LEU A 59 15.89 12.37 -11.02
CA LEU A 59 16.36 12.36 -9.64
C LEU A 59 16.08 13.72 -8.99
N LEU A 60 15.24 13.71 -7.95
CA LEU A 60 15.02 14.82 -7.04
C LEU A 60 16.00 14.71 -5.87
N SER A 61 16.83 15.72 -5.67
CA SER A 61 17.81 15.73 -4.60
C SER A 61 17.14 16.02 -3.25
N ASP A 62 16.63 14.99 -2.58
CA ASP A 62 16.01 15.07 -1.24
C ASP A 62 16.98 15.52 -0.12
N LYS A 63 18.30 15.41 -0.35
CA LYS A 63 19.38 15.70 0.61
C LYS A 63 19.18 15.00 1.97
N LEU A 64 18.47 13.87 2.00
CA LEU A 64 18.36 13.05 3.20
C LEU A 64 19.73 12.41 3.49
N THR A 65 20.12 12.31 4.76
CA THR A 65 21.41 11.72 5.15
C THR A 65 21.42 10.21 4.93
N GLU A 66 22.59 9.63 4.68
CA GLU A 66 22.77 8.18 4.44
C GLU A 66 22.37 7.28 5.61
N SER A 67 22.16 7.84 6.81
CA SER A 67 21.72 7.15 8.03
C SER A 67 20.21 6.89 8.13
N TYR A 68 19.45 7.16 7.06
CA TYR A 68 18.00 7.05 7.07
C TYR A 68 17.52 5.59 7.08
N THR A 69 16.50 5.29 7.89
CA THR A 69 15.77 4.01 7.83
C THR A 69 14.27 4.24 7.55
N PRO A 70 13.62 3.46 6.67
CA PRO A 70 12.18 3.59 6.35
C PRO A 70 11.25 3.55 7.56
N ALA A 71 11.67 2.89 8.64
CA ALA A 71 10.88 2.73 9.86
C ALA A 71 10.87 3.98 10.76
N THR A 72 11.73 4.97 10.48
CA THR A 72 11.90 6.18 11.31
C THR A 72 11.42 7.46 10.63
N LEU A 73 10.76 7.36 9.47
CA LEU A 73 10.27 8.54 8.75
C LEU A 73 9.31 9.34 9.64
N ASN A 74 9.71 10.57 9.97
CA ASN A 74 8.92 11.48 10.79
C ASN A 74 8.49 12.70 9.97
N PHE A 75 7.70 13.56 10.59
CA PHE A 75 7.22 14.78 9.95
C PHE A 75 8.34 15.70 9.41
N TYR A 76 9.48 15.83 10.10
CA TYR A 76 10.60 16.68 9.65
C TYR A 76 11.28 16.15 8.39
N ASP A 77 11.29 14.83 8.19
CA ASP A 77 11.77 14.23 6.95
C ASP A 77 10.89 14.65 5.76
N LEU A 78 9.57 14.69 5.95
CA LEU A 78 8.63 15.16 4.94
C LEU A 78 8.82 16.65 4.60
N GLU A 79 9.05 17.49 5.61
CA GLU A 79 9.40 18.90 5.40
C GLU A 79 10.72 19.05 4.63
N SER A 80 11.72 18.23 4.94
CA SER A 80 13.00 18.24 4.23
C SER A 80 12.85 17.83 2.77
N ILE A 81 12.11 16.74 2.50
CA ILE A 81 11.78 16.30 1.13
C ILE A 81 11.09 17.44 0.38
N THR A 82 10.07 18.05 0.98
CA THR A 82 9.32 19.19 0.40
C THR A 82 10.27 20.33 0.01
N ARG A 83 11.13 20.75 0.94
CA ARG A 83 12.04 21.87 0.72
C ARG A 83 13.09 21.59 -0.37
N ASN A 84 13.58 20.37 -0.46
CA ASN A 84 14.73 20.04 -1.31
C ASN A 84 14.33 19.53 -2.70
N CYS A 85 13.14 18.92 -2.84
CA CYS A 85 12.67 18.35 -4.10
C CYS A 85 11.94 19.35 -5.01
N ASP A 86 11.51 20.49 -4.46
CA ASP A 86 10.78 21.52 -5.19
C ASP A 86 11.61 22.11 -6.36
N LEU A 87 12.80 22.66 -6.07
CA LEU A 87 13.66 23.30 -7.08
C LEU A 87 14.05 22.36 -8.23
N PRO A 88 14.54 21.12 -8.00
CA PRO A 88 14.87 20.20 -9.10
C PRO A 88 13.68 19.86 -10.00
N LEU A 89 12.46 19.81 -9.44
CA LEU A 89 11.25 19.61 -10.25
C LEU A 89 10.92 20.84 -11.09
N GLN A 90 11.08 22.05 -10.53
CA GLN A 90 10.90 23.29 -11.29
C GLN A 90 11.89 23.38 -12.46
N GLU A 91 13.18 23.17 -12.21
CA GLU A 91 14.24 23.20 -13.25
C GLU A 91 13.95 22.21 -14.38
N PHE A 92 13.50 21.00 -14.05
CA PHE A 92 13.09 20.02 -15.06
C PHE A 92 11.94 20.55 -15.93
N LEU A 93 10.88 21.12 -15.32
CA LEU A 93 9.73 21.62 -16.06
C LEU A 93 10.10 22.82 -16.94
N GLU A 94 10.95 23.73 -16.47
CA GLU A 94 11.48 24.84 -17.29
C GLU A 94 12.16 24.33 -18.55
N LEU A 95 13.02 23.32 -18.43
CA LEU A 95 13.68 22.70 -19.59
C LEU A 95 12.66 22.08 -20.55
N GLN A 96 11.61 21.41 -20.04
CA GLN A 96 10.58 20.82 -20.90
C GLN A 96 9.72 21.86 -21.62
N THR A 97 9.57 23.08 -21.09
CA THR A 97 8.82 24.15 -21.79
C THR A 97 9.56 24.70 -23.02
N GLN A 98 10.87 24.50 -23.11
CA GLN A 98 11.71 25.00 -24.21
C GLN A 98 11.71 24.06 -25.43
N THR A 99 11.15 22.85 -25.30
CA THR A 99 11.15 21.81 -26.32
C THR A 99 9.72 21.45 -26.75
N ALA A 100 9.38 21.75 -28.01
CA ALA A 100 8.01 21.60 -28.54
C ALA A 100 7.46 20.16 -28.45
N ASP A 101 8.33 19.15 -28.59
CA ASP A 101 7.94 17.72 -28.58
C ASP A 101 7.85 17.09 -27.17
N SER A 102 7.96 17.90 -26.11
CA SER A 102 8.03 17.39 -24.73
C SER A 102 7.04 18.06 -23.77
N GLN A 103 5.94 18.60 -24.28
CA GLN A 103 4.95 19.29 -23.46
C GLN A 103 4.47 18.39 -22.30
N VAL A 104 4.64 18.90 -21.07
CA VAL A 104 4.12 18.25 -19.87
C VAL A 104 2.64 18.56 -19.75
N VAL A 105 1.84 17.49 -19.81
CA VAL A 105 0.38 17.55 -19.87
C VAL A 105 -0.28 17.38 -18.50
N GLY A 106 0.44 16.80 -17.55
CA GLY A 106 -0.04 16.63 -16.19
C GLY A 106 1.03 16.14 -15.23
N ILE A 107 0.82 16.43 -13.95
CA ILE A 107 1.62 15.92 -12.84
C ILE A 107 0.72 15.04 -11.98
N ILE A 108 1.07 13.77 -11.83
CA ILE A 108 0.42 12.84 -10.90
C ILE A 108 1.38 12.68 -9.73
N PHE A 109 0.98 13.09 -8.53
CA PHE A 109 1.85 13.06 -7.36
C PHE A 109 1.24 12.22 -6.25
N ASP A 110 2.10 11.48 -5.54
CA ASP A 110 1.69 10.80 -4.31
C ASP A 110 1.19 11.83 -3.30
N SER A 111 0.12 11.52 -2.55
CA SER A 111 -0.47 12.45 -1.56
C SER A 111 0.53 12.98 -0.52
N ILE A 112 1.63 12.27 -0.25
CA ILE A 112 2.69 12.72 0.65
C ILE A 112 3.63 13.74 -0.03
N MET A 113 3.78 13.67 -1.35
CA MET A 113 4.67 14.54 -2.14
C MET A 113 3.99 15.86 -2.52
N SER A 114 3.41 16.54 -1.53
CA SER A 114 2.51 17.68 -1.73
C SER A 114 3.16 18.89 -2.43
N PHE A 115 4.49 19.06 -2.32
CA PHE A 115 5.22 20.13 -3.01
C PHE A 115 5.01 20.12 -4.53
N ALA A 116 4.81 18.93 -5.12
CA ALA A 116 4.55 18.79 -6.55
C ALA A 116 3.29 19.54 -6.98
N ALA A 117 2.32 19.71 -6.07
CA ALA A 117 1.13 20.50 -6.33
C ALA A 117 1.46 22.00 -6.51
N THR A 118 2.30 22.54 -5.62
CA THR A 118 2.75 23.94 -5.68
C THR A 118 3.55 24.21 -6.95
N VAL A 119 4.46 23.30 -7.31
CA VAL A 119 5.23 23.38 -8.56
C VAL A 119 4.28 23.34 -9.76
N ALA A 120 3.32 22.42 -9.79
CA ALA A 120 2.36 22.34 -10.88
C ALA A 120 1.54 23.63 -11.05
N ASP A 121 1.14 24.27 -9.94
CA ASP A 121 0.40 25.54 -9.95
C ASP A 121 1.25 26.67 -10.54
N HIS A 122 2.55 26.74 -10.24
CA HIS A 122 3.48 27.72 -10.82
C HIS A 122 3.54 27.63 -12.35
N PHE A 123 3.62 26.41 -12.89
CA PHE A 123 3.64 26.16 -14.34
C PHE A 123 2.25 26.04 -14.99
N LYS A 124 1.17 26.23 -14.22
CA LYS A 124 -0.22 26.05 -14.65
C LYS A 124 -0.47 24.67 -15.29
N ILE A 125 0.14 23.62 -14.75
CA ILE A 125 0.00 22.24 -15.21
C ILE A 125 -1.11 21.55 -14.39
N PRO A 126 -2.03 20.80 -15.02
CA PRO A 126 -2.99 19.99 -14.28
C PRO A 126 -2.28 19.03 -13.33
N ARG A 127 -2.64 19.08 -12.04
CA ARG A 127 -2.14 18.15 -11.01
C ARG A 127 -3.26 17.24 -10.53
N LEU A 128 -2.94 15.96 -10.44
CA LEU A 128 -3.81 14.90 -9.91
C LEU A 128 -3.10 14.29 -8.71
N VAL A 129 -3.83 14.12 -7.61
CA VAL A 129 -3.29 13.44 -6.44
C VAL A 129 -3.54 11.95 -6.57
N PHE A 130 -2.53 11.14 -6.29
CA PHE A 130 -2.66 9.69 -6.18
C PHE A 130 -2.57 9.26 -4.72
N MET A 131 -3.69 8.77 -4.19
CA MET A 131 -3.78 8.19 -2.85
C MET A 131 -3.52 6.70 -2.96
N THR A 132 -2.40 6.25 -2.39
CA THR A 132 -1.96 4.86 -2.41
C THR A 132 -2.55 4.06 -1.23
N SER A 133 -3.28 4.73 -0.35
CA SER A 133 -4.08 4.19 0.76
C SER A 133 -5.49 3.77 0.33
N SER A 134 -6.25 3.22 1.28
CA SER A 134 -7.67 2.91 1.12
C SER A 134 -8.56 4.13 1.35
N ALA A 135 -9.71 4.18 0.68
CA ALA A 135 -10.69 5.25 0.87
C ALA A 135 -11.22 5.29 2.31
N GLY A 136 -11.36 4.13 2.97
CA GLY A 136 -11.75 4.01 4.36
C GLY A 136 -10.72 4.59 5.32
N PHE A 137 -9.43 4.43 5.04
CA PHE A 137 -8.36 5.10 5.79
C PHE A 137 -8.44 6.60 5.62
N ASP A 138 -8.53 7.11 4.38
CA ASP A 138 -8.58 8.53 4.12
C ASP A 138 -9.73 9.20 4.89
N ARG A 139 -10.93 8.61 4.84
CA ARG A 139 -12.08 9.04 5.64
C ARG A 139 -11.73 9.13 7.14
N ALA A 140 -11.17 8.06 7.70
CA ALA A 140 -10.81 8.01 9.12
C ALA A 140 -9.77 9.07 9.50
N PHE A 141 -8.79 9.29 8.62
CA PHE A 141 -7.73 10.28 8.80
C PHE A 141 -8.30 11.71 8.81
N TRP A 142 -9.25 12.01 7.91
CA TRP A 142 -9.90 13.33 7.85
C TRP A 142 -10.91 13.60 8.97
N ALA A 143 -11.33 12.57 9.71
CA ALA A 143 -12.23 12.74 10.86
C ALA A 143 -11.54 13.38 12.08
N PHE A 144 -10.21 13.27 12.19
CA PHE A 144 -9.44 13.71 13.37
C PHE A 144 -9.73 15.14 13.83
N PRO A 145 -9.76 16.16 12.95
CA PRO A 145 -9.98 17.52 13.42
C PRO A 145 -11.39 17.76 13.94
N ARG A 146 -12.39 17.03 13.41
CA ARG A 146 -13.74 17.01 13.98
C ARG A 146 -13.72 16.34 15.35
N LEU A 147 -13.10 15.16 15.45
CA LEU A 147 -12.98 14.43 16.72
C LEU A 147 -12.26 15.26 17.78
N LEU A 148 -11.25 16.05 17.40
CA LEU A 148 -10.58 17.00 18.28
C LEU A 148 -11.52 18.13 18.73
N ALA A 149 -12.24 18.76 17.79
CA ALA A 149 -13.18 19.83 18.10
C ALA A 149 -14.35 19.37 18.99
N GLU A 150 -14.79 18.12 18.84
CA GLU A 150 -15.85 17.49 19.63
C GLU A 150 -15.35 16.92 20.98
N GLY A 151 -14.04 17.01 21.27
CA GLY A 151 -13.46 16.58 22.55
C GLY A 151 -13.22 15.07 22.66
N TYR A 152 -13.25 14.33 21.55
CA TYR A 152 -12.93 12.90 21.51
C TYR A 152 -11.42 12.61 21.46
N LEU A 153 -10.59 13.62 21.20
CA LEU A 153 -9.14 13.48 21.11
C LEU A 153 -8.42 14.40 22.10
N PRO A 154 -7.39 13.91 22.83
CA PRO A 154 -6.99 12.51 22.94
C PRO A 154 -8.06 11.66 23.66
N PHE A 155 -8.28 10.42 23.22
CA PHE A 155 -9.21 9.49 23.87
C PHE A 155 -8.54 8.71 25.00
N GLN A 156 -9.33 8.27 25.98
CA GLN A 156 -8.88 7.43 27.09
C GLN A 156 -8.88 5.94 26.72
N ASP A 157 -8.10 5.13 27.43
CA ASP A 157 -8.04 3.67 27.20
C ASP A 157 -9.40 2.98 27.38
N SER A 158 -10.26 3.50 28.25
CA SER A 158 -11.64 3.02 28.43
C SER A 158 -12.47 3.07 27.14
N MET A 159 -12.15 3.99 26.23
CA MET A 159 -12.88 4.21 24.98
C MET A 159 -12.38 3.32 23.83
N LEU A 160 -11.27 2.57 24.00
CA LEU A 160 -10.60 1.86 22.90
C LEU A 160 -11.53 0.96 22.08
N HIS A 161 -12.51 0.34 22.73
CA HIS A 161 -13.45 -0.58 22.11
C HIS A 161 -14.79 0.06 21.71
N GLU A 162 -15.01 1.32 22.06
CA GLU A 162 -16.20 2.08 21.67
C GLU A 162 -16.13 2.47 20.20
N LEU A 163 -17.30 2.54 19.55
CA LEU A 163 -17.40 3.00 18.17
C LEU A 163 -17.10 4.50 18.10
N VAL A 164 -16.32 4.89 17.09
CA VAL A 164 -16.05 6.30 16.81
C VAL A 164 -17.32 6.91 16.22
N PRO A 165 -17.85 8.00 16.80
CA PRO A 165 -19.06 8.65 16.30
C PRO A 165 -18.93 9.05 14.84
N GLN A 166 -19.93 8.70 14.03
CA GLN A 166 -19.99 8.94 12.58
C GLN A 166 -18.90 8.24 11.74
N GLU A 167 -18.04 7.41 12.34
CA GLU A 167 -16.99 6.65 11.63
C GLU A 167 -17.18 5.13 11.73
N SER A 168 -18.42 4.67 11.84
CA SER A 168 -18.73 3.23 11.81
C SER A 168 -18.12 2.56 10.57
N PRO A 169 -17.47 1.39 10.71
CA PRO A 169 -17.46 0.51 11.88
C PRO A 169 -16.23 0.67 12.80
N LEU A 170 -15.49 1.77 12.69
CA LEU A 170 -14.23 1.96 13.41
C LEU A 170 -14.48 2.15 14.90
N ARG A 171 -13.60 1.53 15.70
CA ARG A 171 -13.45 1.80 17.13
C ARG A 171 -12.31 2.78 17.35
N PHE A 172 -12.22 3.39 18.53
CA PHE A 172 -11.13 4.31 18.84
C PHE A 172 -9.75 3.66 18.69
N LYS A 173 -9.60 2.38 19.05
CA LYS A 173 -8.34 1.64 18.83
C LYS A 173 -7.98 1.44 17.36
N ASP A 174 -8.97 1.49 16.46
CA ASP A 174 -8.80 1.28 15.02
C ASP A 174 -8.37 2.58 14.30
N LEU A 175 -8.41 3.74 14.99
CA LEU A 175 -8.01 5.02 14.41
C LEU A 175 -6.51 5.03 14.06
N PRO A 176 -6.13 5.66 12.92
CA PRO A 176 -4.75 5.71 12.45
C PRO A 176 -3.89 6.74 13.21
N VAL A 177 -3.96 6.74 14.55
CA VAL A 177 -3.10 7.58 15.38
C VAL A 177 -1.68 7.03 15.30
N TYR A 178 -0.69 7.90 15.11
CA TYR A 178 0.70 7.52 15.30
C TYR A 178 0.86 7.04 16.75
N LYS A 179 1.41 5.82 16.97
CA LYS A 179 1.27 5.02 18.20
C LYS A 179 1.43 5.78 19.53
N GLN A 180 2.18 6.89 19.55
CA GLN A 180 2.49 7.67 20.75
C GLN A 180 2.34 9.19 20.56
N ASN A 181 1.86 9.69 19.42
CA ASN A 181 1.88 11.13 19.13
C ASN A 181 0.69 11.63 18.30
N ILE A 182 -0.32 12.15 19.01
CA ILE A 182 -1.47 12.79 18.37
C ILE A 182 -1.10 14.11 17.68
N GLU A 183 -0.12 14.84 18.23
CA GLU A 183 0.35 16.12 17.66
C GLU A 183 0.98 15.89 16.29
N GLU A 184 1.80 14.85 16.13
CA GLU A 184 2.38 14.46 14.85
C GLU A 184 1.31 14.04 13.84
N THR A 185 0.27 13.32 14.30
CA THR A 185 -0.87 12.97 13.45
C THR A 185 -1.60 14.23 12.95
N LEU A 186 -1.83 15.20 13.84
CA LEU A 186 -2.46 16.48 13.48
C LEU A 186 -1.59 17.30 12.53
N LYS A 187 -0.26 17.33 12.71
CA LYS A 187 0.68 17.97 11.78
C LYS A 187 0.59 17.38 10.37
N LEU A 188 0.52 16.05 10.25
CA LEU A 188 0.34 15.38 8.97
C LEU A 188 -1.01 15.72 8.32
N ILE A 189 -2.09 15.81 9.12
CA ILE A 189 -3.41 16.21 8.64
C ILE A 189 -3.37 17.65 8.13
N ASP A 190 -2.78 18.58 8.87
CA ASP A 190 -2.69 19.98 8.45
C ASP A 190 -1.79 20.14 7.22
N TYR A 191 -0.72 19.37 7.11
CA TYR A 191 0.10 19.28 5.91
C TYR A 191 -0.73 18.83 4.70
N GLY A 192 -1.52 17.76 4.83
CA GLY A 192 -2.42 17.30 3.78
C GLY A 192 -3.59 18.25 3.48
N ARG A 193 -4.10 18.99 4.47
CA ARG A 193 -5.20 19.97 4.28
C ARG A 193 -4.84 21.13 3.38
N ASN A 194 -3.56 21.45 3.25
CA ASN A 194 -3.12 22.51 2.36
C ASN A 194 -3.21 22.11 0.87
N LEU A 195 -3.50 20.83 0.58
CA LEU A 195 -3.78 20.31 -0.77
C LEU A 195 -5.25 20.52 -1.19
N LYS A 196 -5.78 21.75 -1.17
CA LYS A 196 -7.23 21.96 -1.45
C LYS A 196 -7.62 22.02 -2.91
N ASN A 197 -6.66 22.03 -3.83
CA ASN A 197 -6.94 22.52 -5.18
C ASN A 197 -6.66 21.53 -6.31
N PHE A 198 -6.42 20.24 -6.08
CA PHE A 198 -6.12 19.28 -7.16
C PHE A 198 -7.27 19.09 -8.16
N SER A 199 -6.93 18.69 -9.39
CA SER A 199 -7.89 18.58 -10.50
C SER A 199 -8.74 17.32 -10.43
N ALA A 200 -8.20 16.27 -9.82
CA ALA A 200 -8.84 14.98 -9.58
C ALA A 200 -8.06 14.16 -8.55
N ILE A 201 -8.73 13.14 -7.99
CA ILE A 201 -8.14 12.13 -7.11
C ILE A 201 -8.09 10.80 -7.83
N ILE A 202 -6.97 10.12 -7.74
CA ILE A 202 -6.79 8.74 -8.17
C ILE A 202 -6.63 7.89 -6.90
N LEU A 203 -7.29 6.73 -6.83
CA LEU A 203 -7.11 5.78 -5.73
C LEU A 203 -6.87 4.37 -6.28
N ASN A 204 -5.92 3.65 -5.70
CA ASN A 204 -5.73 2.22 -5.98
C ASN A 204 -6.72 1.38 -5.16
N THR A 205 -8.02 1.60 -5.39
CA THR A 205 -9.13 0.87 -4.74
C THR A 205 -10.22 0.51 -5.74
N ILE A 206 -11.20 -0.28 -5.29
CA ILE A 206 -12.29 -0.83 -6.09
C ILE A 206 -13.62 -0.41 -5.47
N ASP A 207 -14.57 0.01 -6.30
CA ASP A 207 -15.89 0.47 -5.84
C ASP A 207 -16.61 -0.58 -4.96
N CYS A 208 -16.59 -1.85 -5.37
CA CYS A 208 -17.25 -2.94 -4.63
C CYS A 208 -16.69 -3.17 -3.21
N LEU A 209 -15.49 -2.69 -2.89
CA LEU A 209 -14.88 -2.82 -1.57
C LEU A 209 -15.14 -1.61 -0.67
N GLU A 210 -15.25 -0.41 -1.25
CA GLU A 210 -15.21 0.86 -0.52
C GLU A 210 -16.26 1.89 -0.95
N GLN A 211 -17.37 1.46 -1.55
CA GLN A 211 -18.41 2.33 -2.13
C GLN A 211 -18.84 3.49 -1.20
N SER A 212 -19.10 3.22 0.09
CA SER A 212 -19.51 4.25 1.05
C SER A 212 -18.40 5.29 1.29
N SER A 213 -17.15 4.84 1.40
CA SER A 213 -16.00 5.73 1.64
C SER A 213 -15.70 6.57 0.40
N LEU A 214 -15.77 5.97 -0.80
CA LEU A 214 -15.64 6.67 -2.07
C LEU A 214 -16.73 7.74 -2.27
N PHE A 215 -17.98 7.43 -1.90
CA PHE A 215 -19.05 8.42 -1.94
C PHE A 215 -18.74 9.64 -1.07
N GLN A 216 -18.27 9.42 0.16
CA GLN A 216 -17.92 10.51 1.08
C GLN A 216 -16.70 11.31 0.61
N LEU A 217 -15.68 10.66 0.05
CA LEU A 217 -14.54 11.35 -0.56
C LEU A 217 -14.98 12.29 -1.68
N ARG A 218 -15.89 11.84 -2.56
CA ARG A 218 -16.48 12.68 -3.61
C ARG A 218 -17.21 13.90 -3.04
N GLN A 219 -17.98 13.73 -1.96
CA GLN A 219 -18.68 14.83 -1.28
C GLN A 219 -17.72 15.82 -0.61
N HIS A 220 -16.63 15.31 -0.02
CA HIS A 220 -15.65 16.13 0.68
C HIS A 220 -14.85 17.01 -0.28
N TYR A 221 -14.26 16.40 -1.32
CA TYR A 221 -13.33 17.10 -2.21
C TYR A 221 -14.00 17.78 -3.39
N LYS A 222 -15.18 17.33 -3.81
CA LYS A 222 -15.95 17.91 -4.93
C LYS A 222 -15.16 17.99 -6.24
N VAL A 223 -14.28 17.03 -6.48
CA VAL A 223 -13.54 16.83 -7.73
C VAL A 223 -13.78 15.41 -8.26
N PRO A 224 -13.46 15.12 -9.53
CA PRO A 224 -13.48 13.75 -10.04
C PRO A 224 -12.61 12.80 -9.20
N VAL A 225 -13.14 11.61 -8.91
CA VAL A 225 -12.48 10.56 -8.14
C VAL A 225 -12.45 9.29 -8.97
N PHE A 226 -11.26 8.78 -9.24
CA PHE A 226 -11.00 7.62 -10.09
C PHE A 226 -10.51 6.42 -9.24
N PRO A 227 -11.41 5.50 -8.82
CA PRO A 227 -11.03 4.24 -8.19
C PRO A 227 -10.56 3.25 -9.27
N ILE A 228 -9.24 3.20 -9.47
CA ILE A 228 -8.61 2.48 -10.59
C ILE A 228 -8.02 1.11 -10.20
N GLY A 229 -8.22 0.70 -8.95
CA GLY A 229 -7.63 -0.52 -8.41
C GLY A 229 -8.32 -1.80 -8.89
N PRO A 230 -7.72 -2.98 -8.64
CA PRO A 230 -6.36 -3.15 -8.14
C PRO A 230 -5.38 -3.03 -9.30
N LEU A 231 -4.45 -2.07 -9.21
CA LEU A 231 -3.40 -1.85 -10.22
C LEU A 231 -2.54 -3.08 -10.49
N SER A 232 -2.41 -3.98 -9.51
CA SER A 232 -1.73 -5.27 -9.66
C SER A 232 -2.34 -6.19 -10.72
N LYS A 233 -3.64 -6.06 -11.04
CA LYS A 233 -4.31 -6.87 -12.08
C LYS A 233 -4.44 -6.16 -13.41
N VAL A 234 -4.78 -4.88 -13.38
CA VAL A 234 -5.09 -4.07 -14.57
C VAL A 234 -3.83 -3.52 -15.25
N ALA A 235 -2.71 -3.42 -14.51
CA ALA A 235 -1.46 -2.86 -14.99
C ALA A 235 -0.26 -3.61 -14.36
N PRO A 236 -0.09 -4.91 -14.66
CA PRO A 236 1.02 -5.67 -14.10
C PRO A 236 2.34 -5.09 -14.59
N ALA A 237 3.25 -4.82 -13.65
CA ALA A 237 4.59 -4.32 -13.92
C ALA A 237 5.62 -5.41 -13.62
N LEU A 238 6.75 -5.42 -14.35
CA LEU A 238 7.75 -6.50 -14.33
C LEU A 238 8.27 -6.82 -12.93
N SER A 239 8.68 -5.81 -12.18
CA SER A 239 8.95 -5.88 -10.74
C SER A 239 9.03 -4.45 -10.20
N THR A 240 8.54 -4.26 -8.98
CA THR A 240 8.56 -2.98 -8.25
C THR A 240 9.27 -3.12 -6.90
N SER A 241 9.91 -4.26 -6.64
CA SER A 241 10.56 -4.54 -5.38
C SER A 241 11.87 -3.78 -5.24
N PHE A 242 12.11 -3.20 -4.06
CA PHE A 242 13.40 -2.62 -3.69
C PHE A 242 14.40 -3.66 -3.17
N LEU A 243 13.89 -4.82 -2.75
CA LEU A 243 14.69 -5.92 -2.23
C LEU A 243 14.71 -7.06 -3.26
N GLU A 244 15.82 -7.78 -3.30
CA GLU A 244 15.97 -8.96 -4.15
C GLU A 244 15.02 -10.07 -3.71
N GLU A 245 14.21 -10.57 -4.63
CA GLU A 245 13.18 -11.58 -4.37
C GLU A 245 13.77 -13.00 -4.46
N GLU A 246 13.60 -13.81 -3.42
CA GLU A 246 14.03 -15.21 -3.38
C GLU A 246 12.99 -16.11 -4.05
N THR A 247 13.09 -16.28 -5.37
CA THR A 247 12.15 -17.08 -6.16
C THR A 247 12.18 -18.59 -5.85
N SER A 248 13.21 -19.07 -5.15
CA SER A 248 13.32 -20.46 -4.68
C SER A 248 12.15 -20.88 -3.78
N CYS A 249 11.48 -19.93 -3.12
CA CYS A 249 10.28 -20.23 -2.34
C CYS A 249 9.11 -20.72 -3.20
N ILE A 250 9.03 -20.32 -4.48
CA ILE A 250 8.01 -20.83 -5.41
C ILE A 250 8.25 -22.32 -5.69
N THR A 251 9.50 -22.74 -5.86
CA THR A 251 9.83 -24.16 -6.01
C THR A 251 9.40 -24.96 -4.78
N TRP A 252 9.66 -24.46 -3.57
CA TRP A 252 9.20 -25.12 -2.35
C TRP A 252 7.67 -25.19 -2.25
N LEU A 253 6.95 -24.15 -2.70
CA LEU A 253 5.49 -24.15 -2.73
C LEU A 253 4.90 -25.19 -3.70
N ASN A 254 5.59 -25.53 -4.79
CA ASN A 254 5.14 -26.55 -5.74
C ASN A 254 5.04 -27.94 -5.11
N ASP A 255 5.86 -28.22 -4.09
CA ASP A 255 5.89 -29.50 -3.38
C ASP A 255 4.84 -29.59 -2.25
N GLN A 256 4.06 -28.52 -2.03
CA GLN A 256 3.07 -28.44 -0.95
C GLN A 256 1.65 -28.75 -1.47
N PRO A 257 0.80 -29.41 -0.66
CA PRO A 257 -0.60 -29.61 -1.01
C PRO A 257 -1.37 -28.30 -1.26
N ALA A 258 -2.41 -28.35 -2.08
CA ALA A 258 -3.25 -27.19 -2.33
C ALA A 258 -3.85 -26.64 -1.02
N LYS A 259 -3.81 -25.32 -0.86
CA LYS A 259 -4.37 -24.59 0.29
C LYS A 259 -3.87 -25.04 1.68
N SER A 260 -2.68 -25.61 1.77
CA SER A 260 -2.07 -26.04 3.04
C SER A 260 -1.12 -25.02 3.66
N VAL A 261 -0.54 -24.11 2.86
CA VAL A 261 0.53 -23.21 3.32
C VAL A 261 -0.04 -21.92 3.88
N LEU A 262 0.40 -21.54 5.08
CA LEU A 262 0.26 -20.19 5.60
C LEU A 262 1.44 -19.33 5.13
N TYR A 263 1.15 -18.29 4.34
CA TYR A 263 2.13 -17.25 4.02
C TYR A 263 2.17 -16.21 5.15
N VAL A 264 3.34 -15.78 5.59
CA VAL A 264 3.53 -14.82 6.68
C VAL A 264 4.45 -13.68 6.21
N SER A 265 3.94 -12.45 6.22
CA SER A 265 4.73 -11.25 5.90
C SER A 265 4.21 -10.00 6.62
N LYS A 266 5.11 -9.32 7.33
CA LYS A 266 4.80 -8.06 8.05
C LYS A 266 5.16 -6.79 7.25
N GLY A 267 5.37 -6.93 5.94
CA GLY A 267 5.62 -5.79 5.05
C GLY A 267 7.06 -5.26 5.10
N SER A 268 7.31 -4.15 4.40
CA SER A 268 8.66 -3.61 4.19
C SER A 268 9.16 -2.74 5.34
N LEU A 269 8.29 -2.34 6.28
CA LEU A 269 8.58 -1.33 7.30
C LEU A 269 8.52 -1.85 8.74
N ALA A 270 7.78 -2.93 8.99
CA ALA A 270 7.62 -3.44 10.34
C ALA A 270 8.97 -3.89 10.92
N ILE A 271 9.15 -3.62 12.20
CA ILE A 271 10.26 -4.09 13.02
C ILE A 271 9.65 -4.89 14.16
N SER A 272 10.23 -6.05 14.45
CA SER A 272 9.88 -6.90 15.58
C SER A 272 11.04 -6.93 16.57
N ASP A 273 10.72 -7.12 17.85
CA ASP A 273 11.74 -7.45 18.85
C ASP A 273 12.02 -8.96 18.87
N GLU A 274 13.06 -9.37 19.60
CA GLU A 274 13.45 -10.79 19.70
C GLU A 274 12.34 -11.66 20.28
N LYS A 275 11.55 -11.10 21.21
CA LYS A 275 10.45 -11.81 21.87
C LYS A 275 9.35 -12.11 20.86
N GLU A 276 8.90 -11.11 20.10
CA GLU A 276 7.88 -11.24 19.09
C GLU A 276 8.30 -12.24 17.99
N LEU A 277 9.57 -12.20 17.56
CA LEU A 277 10.09 -13.16 16.59
C LEU A 277 10.07 -14.60 17.14
N THR A 278 10.47 -14.76 18.40
CA THR A 278 10.48 -16.06 19.09
C THR A 278 9.07 -16.62 19.28
N GLU A 279 8.13 -15.81 19.76
CA GLU A 279 6.72 -16.21 19.94
C GLU A 279 6.05 -16.52 18.59
N THR A 280 6.38 -15.76 17.54
CA THR A 280 5.92 -16.03 16.17
C THR A 280 6.43 -17.40 15.68
N PHE A 281 7.73 -17.68 15.84
CA PHE A 281 8.32 -18.96 15.43
C PHE A 281 7.67 -20.13 16.15
N TRP A 282 7.55 -20.07 17.48
CA TRP A 282 6.95 -21.16 18.24
C TRP A 282 5.47 -21.33 17.94
N GLY A 283 4.73 -20.25 17.70
CA GLY A 283 3.34 -20.35 17.26
C GLY A 283 3.19 -21.03 15.90
N LEU A 284 4.07 -20.70 14.94
CA LEU A 284 4.11 -21.36 13.64
C LEU A 284 4.46 -22.85 13.78
N ALA A 285 5.53 -23.17 14.52
CA ALA A 285 5.99 -24.54 14.72
C ALA A 285 4.91 -25.40 15.40
N ASN A 286 4.26 -24.87 16.44
CA ASN A 286 3.22 -25.55 17.22
C ASN A 286 1.90 -25.73 16.47
N SER A 287 1.65 -24.95 15.41
CA SER A 287 0.41 -25.05 14.63
C SER A 287 0.31 -26.30 13.75
N ASP A 288 1.42 -27.00 13.55
CA ASP A 288 1.60 -28.10 12.59
C ASP A 288 1.22 -27.78 11.14
N GLN A 289 0.96 -26.51 10.80
CA GLN A 289 0.67 -26.09 9.44
C GLN A 289 1.97 -25.83 8.67
N PRO A 290 2.04 -26.17 7.37
CA PRO A 290 3.09 -25.68 6.51
C PRO A 290 3.08 -24.14 6.44
N PHE A 291 4.25 -23.52 6.46
CA PHE A 291 4.36 -22.06 6.40
C PHE A 291 5.54 -21.58 5.57
N LEU A 292 5.32 -20.45 4.89
CA LEU A 292 6.36 -19.65 4.27
C LEU A 292 6.41 -18.30 4.98
N TRP A 293 7.52 -18.00 5.65
CA TRP A 293 7.67 -16.80 6.46
C TRP A 293 8.78 -15.88 5.93
N VAL A 294 8.40 -14.64 5.63
CA VAL A 294 9.33 -13.58 5.27
C VAL A 294 9.84 -12.89 6.54
N VAL A 295 11.15 -12.99 6.77
CA VAL A 295 11.86 -12.23 7.81
C VAL A 295 12.88 -11.36 7.10
N ARG A 296 12.66 -10.05 7.06
CA ARG A 296 13.54 -9.13 6.31
C ARG A 296 14.83 -8.88 7.11
N PRO A 297 16.01 -8.85 6.46
CA PRO A 297 17.23 -8.41 7.14
C PRO A 297 17.09 -7.02 7.76
N GLY A 298 17.53 -6.87 9.01
CA GLY A 298 17.39 -5.65 9.80
C GLY A 298 15.96 -5.32 10.24
N SER A 299 15.01 -6.27 10.16
CA SER A 299 13.67 -6.10 10.74
C SER A 299 13.54 -6.63 12.17
N VAL A 300 14.64 -7.11 12.77
CA VAL A 300 14.66 -7.62 14.14
C VAL A 300 15.57 -6.72 14.99
N SER A 301 15.04 -6.12 16.04
CA SER A 301 15.86 -5.28 16.92
C SER A 301 16.96 -6.10 17.59
N GLY A 302 18.23 -5.73 17.33
CA GLY A 302 19.39 -6.41 17.92
C GLY A 302 19.93 -7.61 17.12
N SER A 303 19.34 -7.95 15.97
CA SER A 303 19.75 -9.08 15.13
C SER A 303 19.64 -8.75 13.65
N GLU A 304 20.55 -9.29 12.83
CA GLU A 304 20.58 -9.01 11.39
C GLU A 304 19.48 -9.78 10.66
N TRP A 305 19.09 -10.98 11.09
CA TRP A 305 18.05 -11.76 10.46
C TRP A 305 17.35 -12.75 11.40
N THR A 306 17.87 -13.97 11.51
CA THR A 306 17.24 -15.09 12.25
C THR A 306 18.13 -15.63 13.36
N GLU A 307 19.17 -14.89 13.77
CA GLU A 307 20.14 -15.36 14.79
C GLU A 307 19.49 -15.61 16.16
N VAL A 308 18.33 -14.98 16.41
CA VAL A 308 17.55 -15.14 17.65
C VAL A 308 16.70 -16.42 17.65
N LEU A 309 16.53 -17.09 16.51
CA LEU A 309 15.79 -18.34 16.43
C LEU A 309 16.63 -19.52 16.98
N PRO A 310 16.00 -20.61 17.46
CA PRO A 310 16.73 -21.80 17.91
C PRO A 310 17.68 -22.32 16.83
N LYS A 311 18.91 -22.72 17.17
CA LYS A 311 19.90 -23.18 16.19
C LYS A 311 19.43 -24.38 15.36
N ASP A 312 18.55 -25.17 15.95
CA ASP A 312 17.91 -26.36 15.39
C ASP A 312 16.51 -26.06 14.79
N PHE A 313 16.19 -24.80 14.49
CA PHE A 313 14.86 -24.42 13.99
C PHE A 313 14.48 -25.19 12.72
N LYS A 314 15.46 -25.51 11.85
CA LYS A 314 15.24 -26.28 10.62
C LYS A 314 14.83 -27.71 10.92
N GLU A 315 15.41 -28.33 11.95
CA GLU A 315 15.09 -29.67 12.43
C GLU A 315 13.71 -29.71 13.10
N ILE A 316 13.32 -28.63 13.78
CA ILE A 316 12.01 -28.47 14.43
C ILE A 316 10.88 -28.44 13.38
N VAL A 317 11.01 -27.60 12.34
CA VAL A 317 9.94 -27.41 11.35
C VAL A 317 10.06 -28.35 10.14
N ARG A 318 11.25 -28.90 9.87
CA ARG A 318 11.56 -29.79 8.75
C ARG A 318 11.06 -29.20 7.43
N GLU A 319 10.51 -30.03 6.56
CA GLU A 319 9.96 -29.64 5.25
C GLU A 319 8.68 -28.79 5.33
N ARG A 320 8.10 -28.60 6.53
CA ARG A 320 6.86 -27.81 6.71
C ARG A 320 7.13 -26.31 6.74
N GLY A 321 8.33 -25.86 7.10
CA GLY A 321 8.62 -24.45 7.29
C GLY A 321 9.72 -23.95 6.37
N LEU A 322 9.46 -22.87 5.65
CA LEU A 322 10.48 -22.14 4.89
C LEU A 322 10.54 -20.68 5.38
N ILE A 323 11.74 -20.22 5.70
CA ILE A 323 12.01 -18.82 6.06
C ILE A 323 12.89 -18.20 4.97
N VAL A 324 12.47 -17.06 4.43
CA VAL A 324 13.19 -16.30 3.39
C VAL A 324 13.34 -14.84 3.80
N LYS A 325 14.31 -14.15 3.21
CA LYS A 325 14.57 -12.71 3.43
C LYS A 325 13.52 -11.85 2.75
N TRP A 326 13.13 -12.22 1.54
CA TRP A 326 12.14 -11.49 0.75
C TRP A 326 11.50 -12.40 -0.30
N ALA A 327 10.19 -12.38 -0.43
CA ALA A 327 9.45 -13.26 -1.34
C ALA A 327 8.79 -12.46 -2.48
N PRO A 328 8.64 -13.05 -3.68
CA PRO A 328 7.79 -12.50 -4.74
C PRO A 328 6.31 -12.63 -4.35
N GLN A 329 5.85 -11.77 -3.44
CA GLN A 329 4.59 -11.92 -2.71
C GLN A 329 3.36 -12.12 -3.62
N LYS A 330 3.32 -11.43 -4.75
CA LYS A 330 2.22 -11.58 -5.73
C LYS A 330 2.12 -13.01 -6.26
N GLU A 331 3.26 -13.60 -6.61
CA GLU A 331 3.35 -14.98 -7.09
C GLU A 331 3.01 -15.98 -5.96
N VAL A 332 3.52 -15.71 -4.75
CA VAL A 332 3.21 -16.52 -3.56
C VAL A 332 1.70 -16.54 -3.28
N LEU A 333 1.05 -15.38 -3.22
CA LEU A 333 -0.39 -15.29 -2.94
C LEU A 333 -1.25 -15.90 -4.05
N ALA A 334 -0.78 -15.87 -5.31
CA ALA A 334 -1.44 -16.52 -6.44
C ALA A 334 -1.23 -18.04 -6.46
N HIS A 335 -0.26 -18.57 -5.71
CA HIS A 335 0.09 -19.97 -5.71
C HIS A 335 -1.03 -20.87 -5.14
N SER A 336 -1.27 -22.03 -5.77
CA SER A 336 -2.34 -22.96 -5.39
C SER A 336 -2.19 -23.49 -3.96
N ALA A 337 -0.94 -23.72 -3.51
CA ALA A 337 -0.62 -24.19 -2.18
C ALA A 337 -0.94 -23.19 -1.05
N VAL A 338 -1.00 -21.89 -1.33
CA VAL A 338 -1.26 -20.88 -0.29
C VAL A 338 -2.74 -20.91 0.11
N GLY A 339 -2.96 -21.25 1.38
CA GLY A 339 -4.27 -21.37 2.03
C GLY A 339 -4.58 -20.24 3.01
N GLY A 340 -3.61 -19.44 3.41
CA GLY A 340 -3.86 -18.31 4.31
C GLY A 340 -2.74 -17.30 4.27
N PHE A 341 -3.03 -16.07 4.69
CA PHE A 341 -2.04 -14.99 4.76
C PHE A 341 -2.06 -14.29 6.11
N TRP A 342 -0.98 -14.44 6.87
CA TRP A 342 -0.75 -13.63 8.05
C TRP A 342 -0.02 -12.34 7.65
N THR A 343 -0.72 -11.21 7.80
CA THR A 343 -0.31 -9.91 7.29
C THR A 343 -0.36 -8.81 8.36
N HIS A 344 0.54 -7.84 8.20
CA HIS A 344 0.46 -6.54 8.88
C HIS A 344 -0.70 -5.64 8.41
N CYS A 345 -1.49 -6.06 7.41
CA CYS A 345 -2.63 -5.30 6.88
C CYS A 345 -2.27 -4.03 6.11
N GLY A 346 -1.08 -3.94 5.52
CA GLY A 346 -0.79 -2.86 4.55
C GLY A 346 -1.74 -2.95 3.35
N TRP A 347 -2.12 -1.80 2.78
CA TRP A 347 -3.15 -1.74 1.74
C TRP A 347 -2.84 -2.62 0.52
N ASN A 348 -1.64 -2.49 -0.04
CA ASN A 348 -1.24 -3.28 -1.22
C ASN A 348 -1.29 -4.79 -0.95
N SER A 349 -0.75 -5.25 0.19
CA SER A 349 -0.75 -6.67 0.53
C SER A 349 -2.15 -7.22 0.79
N SER A 350 -3.03 -6.40 1.38
CA SER A 350 -4.44 -6.75 1.57
C SER A 350 -5.15 -6.87 0.23
N MET A 351 -4.92 -5.93 -0.69
CA MET A 351 -5.45 -5.98 -2.06
C MET A 351 -4.95 -7.18 -2.86
N GLU A 352 -3.66 -7.53 -2.76
CA GLU A 352 -3.09 -8.74 -3.39
C GLU A 352 -3.75 -10.01 -2.85
N SER A 353 -3.98 -10.09 -1.54
CA SER A 353 -4.62 -11.25 -0.91
C SER A 353 -6.10 -11.38 -1.31
N LEU A 354 -6.85 -10.28 -1.31
CA LEU A 354 -8.23 -10.22 -1.79
C LEU A 354 -8.34 -10.58 -3.28
N CYS A 355 -7.39 -10.10 -4.08
CA CYS A 355 -7.28 -10.46 -5.49
C CYS A 355 -7.14 -11.96 -5.71
N GLU A 356 -6.48 -12.66 -4.80
CA GLU A 356 -6.27 -14.10 -4.91
C GLU A 356 -7.23 -14.96 -4.10
N GLY A 357 -8.14 -14.33 -3.35
CA GLY A 357 -9.15 -15.02 -2.53
C GLY A 357 -8.51 -15.80 -1.38
N VAL A 358 -7.37 -15.31 -0.88
CA VAL A 358 -6.65 -15.89 0.26
C VAL A 358 -7.18 -15.23 1.53
N PRO A 359 -7.69 -15.99 2.52
CA PRO A 359 -8.17 -15.41 3.77
C PRO A 359 -6.99 -15.02 4.68
N MET A 360 -7.24 -14.08 5.61
CA MET A 360 -6.16 -13.39 6.33
C MET A 360 -6.18 -13.61 7.85
N ILE A 361 -4.99 -13.65 8.46
CA ILE A 361 -4.78 -13.28 9.87
C ILE A 361 -4.19 -11.86 9.86
N SER A 362 -4.92 -10.93 10.45
CA SER A 362 -4.61 -9.51 10.50
C SER A 362 -3.88 -9.17 11.81
N SER A 363 -2.64 -8.70 11.72
CA SER A 363 -1.86 -8.22 12.87
C SER A 363 -1.31 -6.83 12.59
N PRO A 364 -2.18 -5.79 12.65
CA PRO A 364 -1.81 -4.43 12.28
C PRO A 364 -0.72 -3.87 13.19
N GLN A 365 0.28 -3.22 12.60
CA GLN A 365 1.43 -2.68 13.32
C GLN A 365 1.28 -1.18 13.61
N PHE A 366 0.80 -0.39 12.65
CA PHE A 366 0.68 1.07 12.81
C PHE A 366 -0.25 1.70 11.78
N PHE A 367 -0.67 2.94 12.06
CA PHE A 367 -1.31 3.85 11.10
C PHE A 367 -2.53 3.24 10.36
N ASP A 368 -2.51 3.23 9.03
CA ASP A 368 -3.60 2.76 8.16
C ASP A 368 -3.99 1.30 8.37
N GLN A 369 -3.03 0.47 8.78
CA GLN A 369 -3.19 -0.97 8.95
C GLN A 369 -4.31 -1.31 9.94
N LYS A 370 -4.54 -0.49 10.96
CA LYS A 370 -5.60 -0.70 11.97
C LYS A 370 -6.99 -0.56 11.35
N VAL A 371 -7.17 0.45 10.49
CA VAL A 371 -8.40 0.64 9.72
C VAL A 371 -8.61 -0.56 8.78
N ILE A 372 -7.56 -0.98 8.08
CA ILE A 372 -7.64 -2.09 7.13
C ILE A 372 -7.95 -3.42 7.85
N ALA A 373 -7.33 -3.68 9.00
CA ALA A 373 -7.65 -4.85 9.83
C ALA A 373 -9.13 -4.87 10.24
N ARG A 374 -9.70 -3.71 10.59
CA ARG A 374 -11.13 -3.59 10.91
C ARG A 374 -12.00 -3.90 9.70
N TYR A 375 -11.61 -3.49 8.49
CA TYR A 375 -12.33 -3.82 7.27
C TYR A 375 -12.24 -5.32 6.95
N ILE A 376 -11.04 -5.91 7.03
CA ILE A 376 -10.82 -7.36 6.82
C ILE A 376 -11.70 -8.19 7.75
N THR A 377 -11.78 -7.81 9.02
CA THR A 377 -12.46 -8.63 10.05
C THR A 377 -13.95 -8.35 10.19
N HIS A 378 -14.40 -7.09 10.00
CA HIS A 378 -15.77 -6.70 10.32
C HIS A 378 -16.63 -6.35 9.09
N VAL A 379 -16.04 -5.74 8.07
CA VAL A 379 -16.76 -5.32 6.86
C VAL A 379 -16.79 -6.47 5.87
N TRP A 380 -15.62 -6.90 5.43
CA TRP A 380 -15.43 -7.94 4.43
C TRP A 380 -15.51 -9.35 5.04
N LYS A 381 -15.14 -9.45 6.33
CA LYS A 381 -15.16 -10.68 7.11
C LYS A 381 -14.42 -11.83 6.41
N VAL A 382 -13.24 -11.53 5.88
CA VAL A 382 -12.34 -12.45 5.16
C VAL A 382 -11.10 -12.81 5.97
N GLY A 383 -11.11 -12.51 7.27
CA GLY A 383 -9.99 -12.82 8.15
C GLY A 383 -10.30 -12.58 9.61
N PHE A 384 -9.30 -12.86 10.44
CA PHE A 384 -9.34 -12.72 11.90
C PHE A 384 -8.28 -11.73 12.38
N GLU A 385 -8.56 -11.02 13.47
CA GLU A 385 -7.62 -10.09 14.09
C GLU A 385 -6.79 -10.86 15.12
N LEU A 386 -5.46 -10.81 14.99
CA LEU A 386 -4.49 -11.20 16.02
C LEU A 386 -3.91 -9.90 16.58
N ASP A 387 -4.58 -9.38 17.61
CA ASP A 387 -4.29 -8.11 18.28
C ASP A 387 -3.58 -8.32 19.61
N GLY A 388 -2.89 -7.29 20.08
CA GLY A 388 -2.22 -7.26 21.39
C GLY A 388 -0.81 -7.84 21.38
N VAL A 389 -0.31 -8.18 22.58
CA VAL A 389 1.00 -8.80 22.76
C VAL A 389 0.97 -10.20 22.15
N LEU A 390 1.88 -10.45 21.22
CA LEU A 390 1.92 -11.70 20.47
C LEU A 390 2.48 -12.83 21.35
N GLU A 391 1.63 -13.77 21.71
CA GLU A 391 1.98 -14.99 22.44
C GLU A 391 1.83 -16.21 21.52
N ARG A 392 2.78 -17.16 21.58
CA ARG A 392 2.79 -18.36 20.73
C ARG A 392 1.48 -19.16 20.75
N GLY A 393 0.80 -19.18 21.89
CA GLY A 393 -0.47 -19.90 22.06
C GLY A 393 -1.61 -19.26 21.26
N ASP A 394 -1.64 -17.94 21.18
CA ASP A 394 -2.66 -17.21 20.42
C ASP A 394 -2.36 -17.21 18.92
N VAL A 395 -1.06 -17.20 18.56
CA VAL A 395 -0.61 -17.46 17.19
C VAL A 395 -1.07 -18.84 16.72
N ASP A 396 -0.72 -19.90 17.46
CA ASP A 396 -1.11 -21.28 17.15
C ASP A 396 -2.64 -21.41 16.96
N LYS A 397 -3.42 -20.95 17.94
CA LYS A 397 -4.89 -20.97 17.86
C LYS A 397 -5.41 -20.22 16.62
N SER A 398 -4.86 -19.05 16.32
CA SER A 398 -5.29 -18.24 15.17
C SER A 398 -4.99 -18.92 13.84
N ILE A 399 -3.81 -19.54 13.72
CA ILE A 399 -3.41 -20.32 12.54
C ILE A 399 -4.35 -21.52 12.37
N ARG A 400 -4.56 -22.32 13.41
CA ARG A 400 -5.47 -23.48 13.35
C ARG A 400 -6.89 -23.08 13.02
N ARG A 401 -7.39 -21.97 13.60
CA ARG A 401 -8.71 -21.40 13.32
C ARG A 401 -8.88 -21.02 11.85
N LEU A 402 -7.89 -20.38 11.24
CA LEU A 402 -7.93 -19.98 9.82
C LEU A 402 -7.76 -21.18 8.87
N MET A 403 -6.77 -22.03 9.13
CA MET A 403 -6.33 -23.04 8.17
C MET A 403 -7.19 -24.30 8.20
N THR A 404 -7.64 -24.72 9.39
CA THR A 404 -8.34 -26.00 9.59
C THR A 404 -9.69 -25.87 10.30
N GLY A 405 -9.99 -24.71 10.88
CA GLY A 405 -11.21 -24.46 11.61
C GLY A 405 -12.42 -24.23 10.71
N ARG A 406 -13.62 -24.50 11.24
CA ARG A 406 -14.90 -24.24 10.54
C ARG A 406 -15.05 -22.77 10.14
N GLU A 407 -14.75 -21.85 11.05
CA GLU A 407 -14.79 -20.40 10.75
C GLU A 407 -13.79 -20.03 9.64
N GLY A 408 -12.65 -20.72 9.57
CA GLY A 408 -11.67 -20.59 8.49
C GLY A 408 -12.27 -20.86 7.10
N ASN A 409 -13.13 -21.88 6.98
CA ASN A 409 -13.85 -22.17 5.73
C ASN A 409 -14.85 -21.08 5.36
N GLU A 410 -15.53 -20.49 6.35
CA GLU A 410 -16.49 -19.40 6.12
C GLU A 410 -15.80 -18.13 5.61
N VAL A 411 -14.69 -17.72 6.23
CA VAL A 411 -13.94 -16.54 5.77
C VAL A 411 -13.26 -16.78 4.41
N ARG A 412 -12.85 -18.01 4.12
CA ARG A 412 -12.31 -18.42 2.81
C ARG A 412 -13.36 -18.31 1.71
N GLN A 413 -14.58 -18.76 1.97
CA GLN A 413 -15.68 -18.65 1.01
C GLN A 413 -15.96 -17.18 0.67
N ARG A 414 -16.00 -16.30 1.68
CA ARG A 414 -16.12 -14.85 1.47
C ARG A 414 -14.94 -14.26 0.68
N ALA A 415 -13.71 -14.71 0.95
CA ALA A 415 -12.54 -14.27 0.20
C ALA A 415 -12.64 -14.64 -1.29
N ILE A 416 -13.16 -15.83 -1.61
CA ILE A 416 -13.42 -16.27 -2.99
C ILE A 416 -14.51 -15.42 -3.66
N GLU A 417 -15.59 -15.10 -2.94
CA GLU A 417 -16.66 -14.22 -3.43
C GLU A 417 -16.15 -12.81 -3.73
N LEU A 418 -15.34 -12.24 -2.83
CA LEU A 418 -14.68 -10.94 -3.07
C LEU A 418 -13.74 -11.02 -4.28
N LYS A 419 -12.92 -12.08 -4.40
CA LYS A 419 -12.07 -12.29 -5.59
C LYS A 419 -12.89 -12.24 -6.87
N HIS A 420 -14.06 -12.88 -6.90
CA HIS A 420 -14.94 -12.87 -8.06
C HIS A 420 -15.43 -11.44 -8.39
N MET A 421 -15.92 -10.70 -7.40
CA MET A 421 -16.38 -9.30 -7.62
C MET A 421 -15.25 -8.38 -8.07
N ILE A 422 -14.05 -8.57 -7.51
CA ILE A 422 -12.84 -7.85 -7.93
C ILE A 422 -12.52 -8.15 -9.40
N ASN A 423 -12.55 -9.42 -9.79
CA ASN A 423 -12.30 -9.81 -11.19
C ASN A 423 -13.30 -9.15 -12.15
N VAL A 424 -14.60 -9.22 -11.83
CA VAL A 424 -15.65 -8.59 -12.64
C VAL A 424 -15.42 -7.07 -12.77
N SER A 425 -14.98 -6.41 -11.71
CA SER A 425 -14.69 -4.96 -11.72
C SER A 425 -13.53 -4.59 -12.65
N THR A 426 -12.61 -5.52 -12.92
CA THR A 426 -11.42 -5.31 -13.77
C THR A 426 -11.60 -5.70 -15.23
N LEU A 427 -12.65 -6.46 -15.56
CA LEU A 427 -12.96 -6.85 -16.95
C LEU A 427 -13.52 -5.65 -17.73
N GLU A 428 -13.54 -5.76 -19.06
CA GLU A 428 -14.14 -4.75 -19.94
C GLU A 428 -15.59 -4.46 -19.52
N GLY A 429 -15.92 -3.18 -19.37
CA GLY A 429 -17.21 -2.71 -18.85
C GLY A 429 -17.33 -2.71 -17.32
N GLY A 430 -16.37 -3.29 -16.59
CA GLY A 430 -16.30 -3.26 -15.12
C GLY A 430 -15.93 -1.89 -14.57
N SER A 431 -16.23 -1.65 -13.28
CA SER A 431 -16.08 -0.32 -12.66
C SER A 431 -14.65 0.22 -12.67
N SER A 432 -13.65 -0.63 -12.44
CA SER A 432 -12.24 -0.24 -12.42
C SER A 432 -11.70 -0.02 -13.83
N TYR A 433 -12.11 -0.88 -14.78
CA TYR A 433 -11.79 -0.72 -16.19
C TYR A 433 -12.31 0.61 -16.74
N ASN A 434 -13.58 0.93 -16.44
CA ASN A 434 -14.19 2.20 -16.85
C ASN A 434 -13.48 3.38 -16.17
N SER A 435 -13.22 3.31 -14.87
CA SER A 435 -12.52 4.39 -14.13
C SER A 435 -11.13 4.70 -14.68
N LEU A 436 -10.40 3.69 -15.17
CA LEU A 436 -9.10 3.86 -15.84
C LEU A 436 -9.22 4.55 -17.20
N ASN A 437 -10.24 4.21 -17.98
CA ASN A 437 -10.52 4.88 -19.25
C ASN A 437 -10.99 6.31 -19.01
N ASP A 438 -11.89 6.54 -18.05
CA ASP A 438 -12.35 7.88 -17.64
C ASP A 438 -11.18 8.76 -17.19
N LEU A 439 -10.21 8.20 -16.45
CA LEU A 439 -8.97 8.89 -16.09
C LEU A 439 -8.16 9.29 -17.34
N THR A 440 -8.05 8.38 -18.32
CA THR A 440 -7.34 8.64 -19.58
C THR A 440 -8.01 9.76 -20.36
N GLU A 441 -9.34 9.71 -20.48
CA GLU A 441 -10.15 10.74 -21.15
C GLU A 441 -10.05 12.09 -20.44
N PHE A 442 -10.07 12.10 -19.10
CA PHE A 442 -9.89 13.31 -18.31
C PHE A 442 -8.54 13.98 -18.57
N LEU A 443 -7.46 13.20 -18.63
CA LEU A 443 -6.11 13.70 -18.95
C LEU A 443 -6.05 14.26 -20.38
N LEU A 444 -6.73 13.65 -21.34
CA LEU A 444 -6.80 14.12 -22.73
C LEU A 444 -7.61 15.42 -22.86
N ALA A 445 -8.78 15.50 -22.24
CA ALA A 445 -9.64 16.69 -22.31
C ALA A 445 -8.95 17.94 -21.74
N LYS A 446 -8.12 17.78 -20.71
CA LYS A 446 -7.33 18.87 -20.14
C LYS A 446 -6.19 19.35 -21.03
N ASN A 447 -5.73 18.53 -21.98
CA ASN A 447 -4.73 18.92 -22.96
C ASN A 447 -5.34 19.80 -24.06
N VAL A 448 -6.56 19.49 -24.47
CA VAL A 448 -7.27 20.24 -25.52
C VAL A 448 -7.63 21.65 -25.07
N GLN A 449 -7.89 21.88 -23.78
CA GLN A 449 -8.18 23.23 -23.24
C GLN A 449 -6.96 24.18 -23.18
N LYS A 450 -5.76 23.73 -23.56
CA LYS A 450 -4.52 24.53 -23.60
C LYS A 450 -4.05 24.91 -25.01
N GLN A 451 -4.69 24.38 -26.05
CA GLN A 451 -4.53 24.85 -27.44
C GLN A 451 -5.61 25.89 -27.73
#